data_AF-A0A915YX87-F1
#
_entry.id   AF-A0A915YX87-F1
#
_cell.length_a   1.000
_cell.length_b   1.000
_cell.length_c   1.000
_cell.angle_alpha   90.00
_cell.angle_beta   90.00
_cell.angle_gamma   90.00
#
_symmetry.space_group_name_H-M   'P 1'
#
loop_
_entity.id
_entity.type
_entity.pdbx_description
1 polymer ?
#
loop_
_entity_poly.entity_id
_entity_poly.type
_entity_poly.pdbx_seq_one_letter_code
_entity_poly.pdbx_strand_id
1 'polypeptide(L)'
;MVGPPARDVARHFVQRWNFIKDEKAYDKDKFPFLTPKGEYVSTRDESKFRGTCDVQLLRSSAYWSSGIERESSIYNAYCHLIRTSKHFIYIENQFFITTTENEENDPKYVIKNRIGECIVERIKKAHENNEKFRIIVIMPLLPSFESDLNSSDAGTIRMVMHWQYMSICRGGKGILEKLSEAGINSEKYITFYSLRGYDKVHHVNNKGENKSLRSKKSLLSLKARREKQNQERSSEDNSTHLNEPTSSKSLDKNQNITESKQPEVPFDNESKSENDKESRFSKVSFSDEKVGEPVVLKHFTEEIYIHSKLMIVDDRYVIIGSANLNDRSQLGNRDSEIAIVIKDNKKVDARMNGKPYQASKFAYTLRSSLFKEHLGLLEIQDHSSITKSCLPPIKPDILYDLTVGEEKPFTSILDDPASFYPPKKPKHPTKEDLVVMDPLSEEFYDYWQSVAHNNTETYRSVFRCVPDDNVINWDQYKEFVPDPAKVPTGHVANSEATKEEIEEKLKNIRGHLVVFPTQFLSQENLFGSIISNAVTPFEIFT
;
A
#
# COMPACT_ATOMS: atom_id res chain seq x y z
N MET A 1 -8.33 -11.01 13.73
CA MET A 1 -9.37 -12.01 13.40
C MET A 1 -9.03 -13.32 14.09
N VAL A 2 -10.00 -13.96 14.75
CA VAL A 2 -9.82 -15.23 15.49
C VAL A 2 -11.00 -16.16 15.20
N GLY A 3 -10.89 -17.45 15.54
CA GLY A 3 -11.98 -18.41 15.36
C GLY A 3 -12.18 -18.86 13.90
N PRO A 4 -13.42 -19.22 13.49
CA PRO A 4 -13.69 -19.80 12.17
C PRO A 4 -13.15 -19.00 10.97
N PRO A 5 -13.31 -17.66 10.89
CA PRO A 5 -12.77 -16.89 9.76
C PRO A 5 -11.25 -16.97 9.60
N ALA A 6 -10.50 -17.15 10.71
CA ALA A 6 -9.06 -17.36 10.65
C ALA A 6 -8.70 -18.74 10.06
N ARG A 7 -9.55 -19.75 10.28
CA ARG A 7 -9.40 -21.07 9.65
C ARG A 7 -9.69 -20.99 8.16
N ASP A 8 -10.63 -20.15 7.73
CA ASP A 8 -10.93 -19.95 6.31
C ASP A 8 -9.70 -19.39 5.57
N VAL A 9 -9.01 -18.41 6.18
CA VAL A 9 -7.73 -17.90 5.65
C VAL A 9 -6.66 -18.99 5.62
N ALA A 10 -6.57 -19.80 6.67
CA ALA A 10 -5.65 -20.94 6.69
C ALA A 10 -5.98 -21.97 5.59
N ARG A 11 -7.26 -22.23 5.31
CA ARG A 11 -7.67 -23.12 4.21
C ARG A 11 -7.27 -22.56 2.86
N HIS A 12 -7.44 -21.26 2.63
CA HIS A 12 -6.92 -20.59 1.43
C HIS A 12 -5.41 -20.79 1.28
N PHE A 13 -4.63 -20.59 2.36
CA PHE A 13 -3.19 -20.81 2.35
C PHE A 13 -2.81 -22.26 2.05
N VAL A 14 -3.42 -23.21 2.76
CA VAL A 14 -3.15 -24.66 2.58
C VAL A 14 -3.44 -25.10 1.15
N GLN A 15 -4.55 -24.64 0.56
CA GLN A 15 -4.89 -24.93 -0.83
C GLN A 15 -3.79 -24.46 -1.79
N ARG A 16 -3.36 -23.20 -1.65
CA ARG A 16 -2.30 -22.63 -2.50
C ARG A 16 -0.95 -23.30 -2.31
N TRP A 17 -0.58 -23.57 -1.05
CA TRP A 17 0.67 -24.24 -0.73
C TRP A 17 0.73 -25.63 -1.36
N ASN A 18 -0.32 -26.43 -1.19
CA ASN A 18 -0.39 -27.78 -1.73
C ASN A 18 -0.40 -27.77 -3.26
N PHE A 19 -1.12 -26.83 -3.89
CA PHE A 19 -1.10 -26.65 -5.33
C PHE A 19 0.31 -26.34 -5.86
N ILE A 20 1.01 -25.37 -5.27
CA ILE A 20 2.39 -25.03 -5.68
C ILE A 20 3.36 -26.19 -5.41
N LYS A 21 3.18 -26.89 -4.29
CA LYS A 21 3.99 -28.07 -3.97
C LYS A 21 3.81 -29.13 -5.05
N ASP A 22 2.56 -29.45 -5.39
CA ASP A 22 2.23 -30.45 -6.40
C ASP A 22 2.85 -30.10 -7.75
N GLU A 23 2.76 -28.85 -8.18
CA GLU A 23 3.30 -28.41 -9.48
C GLU A 23 4.83 -28.29 -9.54
N LYS A 24 5.49 -27.82 -8.48
CA LYS A 24 6.89 -27.34 -8.55
C LYS A 24 7.86 -28.03 -7.58
N ALA A 25 7.35 -28.78 -6.62
CA ALA A 25 8.13 -29.31 -5.51
C ALA A 25 7.58 -30.64 -4.97
N TYR A 26 7.01 -31.47 -5.85
CA TYR A 26 6.37 -32.73 -5.47
C TYR A 26 7.36 -33.62 -4.73
N ASP A 27 8.51 -33.88 -5.34
CA ASP A 27 9.59 -34.75 -4.83
C ASP A 27 10.43 -34.12 -3.70
N LYS A 28 10.15 -32.87 -3.29
CA LYS A 28 10.93 -32.18 -2.26
C LYS A 28 10.31 -32.41 -0.88
N ASP A 29 10.87 -33.37 -0.14
CA ASP A 29 10.43 -33.73 1.22
C ASP A 29 10.53 -32.59 2.24
N LYS A 30 11.45 -31.64 2.00
CA LYS A 30 11.60 -30.43 2.85
C LYS A 30 10.32 -29.58 2.90
N PHE A 31 9.47 -29.68 1.88
CA PHE A 31 8.19 -28.97 1.83
C PHE A 31 7.07 -29.99 2.04
N PRO A 32 6.46 -30.07 3.23
CA PRO A 32 5.38 -31.03 3.47
C PRO A 32 4.08 -30.57 2.80
N PHE A 33 3.22 -31.52 2.43
CA PHE A 33 1.81 -31.19 2.18
C PHE A 33 1.15 -30.77 3.50
N LEU A 34 0.33 -29.73 3.44
CA LEU A 34 -0.39 -29.22 4.60
C LEU A 34 -1.80 -29.77 4.62
N THR A 35 -2.33 -29.99 5.82
CA THR A 35 -3.73 -30.34 6.03
C THR A 35 -4.43 -29.22 6.78
N PRO A 36 -5.64 -28.82 6.36
CA PRO A 36 -6.39 -27.84 7.12
C PRO A 36 -6.78 -28.46 8.47
N LYS A 37 -6.73 -27.65 9.53
CA LYS A 37 -7.28 -28.10 10.82
C LYS A 37 -8.78 -28.35 10.66
N GLY A 38 -9.27 -29.51 11.12
CA GLY A 38 -10.67 -29.90 11.03
C GLY A 38 -11.60 -28.92 11.75
N GLU A 39 -12.85 -28.79 11.28
CA GLU A 39 -13.84 -27.83 11.80
C GLU A 39 -14.15 -28.03 13.30
N TYR A 40 -13.99 -29.25 13.80
CA TYR A 40 -14.30 -29.65 15.18
C TYR A 40 -13.06 -29.97 16.03
N VAL A 41 -11.85 -29.80 15.47
CA VAL A 41 -10.60 -30.16 16.16
C VAL A 41 -9.91 -28.88 16.66
N SER A 42 -10.50 -28.23 17.65
CA SER A 42 -9.79 -27.17 18.38
C SER A 42 -8.88 -27.82 19.43
N THR A 43 -7.57 -27.87 19.17
CA THR A 43 -6.58 -28.29 20.19
C THR A 43 -6.39 -27.26 21.31
N ARG A 44 -7.02 -26.08 21.19
CA ARG A 44 -7.01 -24.99 22.17
C ARG A 44 -8.44 -24.65 22.59
N ASP A 45 -8.61 -24.24 23.85
CA ASP A 45 -9.87 -23.70 24.36
C ASP A 45 -10.25 -22.41 23.61
N GLU A 46 -11.19 -22.52 22.67
CA GLU A 46 -11.69 -21.39 21.89
C GLU A 46 -12.85 -20.65 22.56
N SER A 47 -13.29 -21.06 23.75
CA SER A 47 -14.39 -20.41 24.49
C SER A 47 -14.11 -18.93 24.81
N LYS A 48 -12.83 -18.56 24.84
CA LYS A 48 -12.31 -17.20 25.06
C LYS A 48 -12.28 -16.33 23.81
N PHE A 49 -12.38 -16.90 22.60
CA PHE A 49 -12.38 -16.15 21.34
C PHE A 49 -13.81 -15.75 20.93
N ARG A 50 -14.45 -14.88 21.73
CA ARG A 50 -15.76 -14.33 21.41
C ARG A 50 -15.64 -12.98 20.69
N GLY A 51 -16.24 -12.90 19.50
CA GLY A 51 -16.39 -11.67 18.72
C GLY A 51 -17.85 -11.28 18.58
N THR A 52 -18.10 -10.03 18.19
CA THR A 52 -19.46 -9.53 17.85
C THR A 52 -19.68 -9.40 16.35
N CYS A 53 -18.65 -9.65 15.54
CA CYS A 53 -18.68 -9.47 14.11
C CYS A 53 -18.91 -10.78 13.37
N ASP A 54 -19.84 -10.75 12.42
CA ASP A 54 -19.94 -11.73 11.36
C ASP A 54 -18.90 -11.37 10.29
N VAL A 55 -18.05 -12.32 9.92
CA VAL A 55 -16.96 -12.12 8.98
C VAL A 55 -17.01 -13.19 7.91
N GLN A 56 -17.00 -12.77 6.65
CA GLN A 56 -16.95 -13.66 5.49
C GLN A 56 -15.66 -13.43 4.72
N LEU A 57 -14.90 -14.50 4.49
CA LEU A 57 -13.74 -14.48 3.61
C LEU A 57 -14.15 -14.45 2.15
N LEU A 58 -13.44 -13.64 1.36
CA LEU A 58 -13.58 -13.48 -0.08
C LEU A 58 -12.20 -13.57 -0.73
N ARG A 59 -12.16 -13.94 -2.00
CA ARG A 59 -10.92 -13.98 -2.79
C ARG A 59 -11.14 -13.71 -4.28
N SER A 60 -10.06 -13.30 -4.91
CA SER A 60 -9.86 -13.38 -6.36
C SER A 60 -8.87 -14.50 -6.59
N SER A 61 -9.26 -15.55 -7.30
CA SER A 61 -8.41 -16.74 -7.49
C SER A 61 -8.89 -17.56 -8.67
N ALA A 62 -7.95 -18.11 -9.43
CA ALA A 62 -8.23 -18.97 -10.57
C ALA A 62 -7.22 -20.12 -10.66
N TYR A 63 -7.37 -20.95 -11.69
CA TYR A 63 -6.60 -22.16 -11.92
C TYR A 63 -5.09 -21.95 -11.77
N TRP A 64 -4.52 -20.94 -12.45
CA TRP A 64 -3.08 -20.67 -12.41
C TRP A 64 -2.55 -20.34 -11.00
N SER A 65 -3.41 -19.82 -10.12
CA SER A 65 -3.02 -19.31 -8.80
C SER A 65 -3.26 -20.29 -7.66
N SER A 66 -4.21 -21.22 -7.81
CA SER A 66 -4.71 -22.08 -6.72
C SER A 66 -5.35 -23.39 -7.19
N GLY A 67 -5.32 -23.71 -8.49
CA GLY A 67 -5.89 -24.95 -9.04
C GLY A 67 -7.42 -25.03 -9.01
N ILE A 68 -8.13 -23.90 -8.95
CA ILE A 68 -9.61 -23.85 -8.86
C ILE A 68 -10.25 -23.23 -10.09
N GLU A 69 -11.56 -23.44 -10.25
CA GLU A 69 -12.38 -22.61 -11.14
C GLU A 69 -12.35 -21.16 -10.66
N ARG A 70 -12.44 -20.21 -11.62
CA ARG A 70 -12.33 -18.77 -11.36
C ARG A 70 -13.35 -18.31 -10.32
N GLU A 71 -12.82 -17.76 -9.23
CA GLU A 71 -13.57 -17.09 -8.18
C GLU A 71 -13.25 -15.58 -8.19
N SER A 72 -14.30 -14.77 -8.20
CA SER A 72 -14.24 -13.29 -8.12
C SER A 72 -15.18 -12.78 -7.03
N SER A 73 -15.16 -13.43 -5.86
CA SER A 73 -16.10 -13.16 -4.76
C SER A 73 -15.88 -11.77 -4.13
N ILE A 74 -14.67 -11.23 -4.22
CA ILE A 74 -14.35 -9.84 -3.83
C ILE A 74 -15.14 -8.84 -4.70
N TYR A 75 -15.03 -8.96 -6.02
CA TYR A 75 -15.75 -8.11 -6.98
C TYR A 75 -17.26 -8.17 -6.77
N ASN A 76 -17.79 -9.38 -6.60
CA ASN A 76 -19.22 -9.58 -6.34
C ASN A 76 -19.67 -8.85 -5.07
N ALA A 77 -18.86 -8.89 -4.00
CA ALA A 77 -19.17 -8.20 -2.75
C ALA A 77 -19.10 -6.67 -2.90
N TYR A 78 -18.11 -6.12 -3.60
CA TYR A 78 -18.04 -4.68 -3.90
C TYR A 78 -19.30 -4.21 -4.64
N CYS A 79 -19.64 -4.85 -5.75
CA CYS A 79 -20.82 -4.52 -6.55
C CYS A 79 -22.13 -4.65 -5.74
N HIS A 80 -22.27 -5.71 -4.96
CA HIS A 80 -23.45 -5.93 -4.12
C HIS A 80 -23.61 -4.84 -3.05
N LEU A 81 -22.54 -4.53 -2.31
CA LEU A 81 -22.57 -3.54 -1.25
C LEU A 81 -22.85 -2.13 -1.79
N ILE A 82 -22.28 -1.77 -2.95
CA ILE A 82 -22.55 -0.48 -3.60
C ILE A 82 -24.03 -0.37 -3.99
N ARG A 83 -24.56 -1.36 -4.71
CA ARG A 83 -25.96 -1.35 -5.20
C ARG A 83 -26.99 -1.35 -4.09
N THR A 84 -26.69 -2.00 -2.96
CA THR A 84 -27.61 -2.14 -1.82
C THR A 84 -27.45 -1.07 -0.75
N SER A 85 -26.42 -0.21 -0.85
CA SER A 85 -26.19 0.92 0.06
C SER A 85 -27.39 1.87 0.12
N LYS A 86 -27.59 2.52 1.26
CA LYS A 86 -28.76 3.39 1.52
C LYS A 86 -28.40 4.84 1.77
N HIS A 87 -27.23 5.11 2.33
CA HIS A 87 -26.89 6.40 2.89
C HIS A 87 -25.54 6.89 2.38
N PHE A 88 -24.49 6.12 2.64
CA PHE A 88 -23.14 6.62 2.47
C PHE A 88 -22.14 5.49 2.19
N ILE A 89 -21.18 5.79 1.31
CA ILE A 89 -20.04 4.92 1.02
C ILE A 89 -18.74 5.70 1.25
N TYR A 90 -17.84 5.12 2.03
CA TYR A 90 -16.45 5.55 2.15
C TYR A 90 -15.56 4.57 1.41
N ILE A 91 -14.63 5.04 0.59
CA ILE A 91 -13.64 4.22 -0.09
C ILE A 91 -12.25 4.80 0.18
N GLU A 92 -11.32 3.96 0.64
CA GLU A 92 -9.88 4.25 0.52
C GLU A 92 -9.25 3.18 -0.36
N ASN A 93 -8.70 3.55 -1.50
CA ASN A 93 -8.07 2.59 -2.40
C ASN A 93 -6.84 3.17 -3.10
N GLN A 94 -5.82 2.34 -3.27
CA GLN A 94 -4.59 2.70 -3.99
C GLN A 94 -4.84 2.97 -5.48
N PHE A 95 -5.77 2.23 -6.10
CA PHE A 95 -6.15 2.45 -7.49
C PHE A 95 -7.65 2.64 -7.61
N PHE A 96 -8.06 3.44 -8.59
CA PHE A 96 -9.45 3.66 -8.95
C PHE A 96 -9.59 3.56 -10.48
N ILE A 97 -9.47 2.34 -10.99
CA ILE A 97 -9.53 2.01 -12.42
C ILE A 97 -10.72 1.09 -12.66
N THR A 98 -11.77 1.62 -13.28
CA THR A 98 -13.04 0.93 -13.42
C THR A 98 -13.84 1.48 -14.61
N THR A 99 -14.80 0.70 -15.11
CA THR A 99 -15.64 1.13 -16.23
C THR A 99 -17.08 1.38 -15.81
N THR A 100 -17.72 2.33 -16.51
CA THR A 100 -19.18 2.55 -16.49
C THR A 100 -19.88 1.83 -17.64
N GLU A 101 -19.12 1.26 -18.57
CA GLU A 101 -19.63 0.53 -19.74
C GLU A 101 -19.71 -0.98 -19.48
N ASN A 102 -20.61 -1.65 -20.18
CA ASN A 102 -20.72 -3.10 -20.20
C ASN A 102 -20.20 -3.67 -21.53
N GLU A 103 -20.03 -5.00 -21.61
CA GLU A 103 -19.56 -5.67 -22.84
C GLU A 103 -20.53 -5.53 -24.03
N GLU A 104 -21.79 -5.20 -23.77
CA GLU A 104 -22.80 -4.97 -24.81
C GLU A 104 -22.60 -3.60 -25.49
N ASN A 105 -22.19 -2.58 -24.74
CA ASN A 105 -21.98 -1.22 -25.22
C ASN A 105 -20.62 -1.05 -25.92
N ASP A 106 -19.55 -1.64 -25.36
CA ASP A 106 -18.21 -1.61 -25.95
C ASP A 106 -17.41 -2.88 -25.63
N PRO A 107 -17.53 -3.94 -26.45
CA PRO A 107 -16.83 -5.20 -26.21
C PRO A 107 -15.30 -5.06 -26.31
N LYS A 108 -14.80 -4.02 -26.99
CA LYS A 108 -13.36 -3.78 -27.18
C LYS A 108 -12.77 -2.89 -26.09
N TYR A 109 -13.57 -2.38 -25.16
CA TYR A 109 -13.05 -1.57 -24.07
C TYR A 109 -12.13 -2.39 -23.18
N VAL A 110 -10.98 -1.80 -22.82
CA VAL A 110 -9.87 -2.51 -22.16
C VAL A 110 -10.22 -2.87 -20.72
N ILE A 111 -10.91 -1.98 -19.99
CA ILE A 111 -11.29 -2.18 -18.58
C ILE A 111 -12.61 -2.96 -18.53
N LYS A 112 -12.66 -4.01 -17.71
CA LYS A 112 -13.80 -4.94 -17.63
C LYS A 112 -14.56 -4.91 -16.30
N ASN A 113 -13.94 -4.48 -15.20
CA ASN A 113 -14.60 -4.42 -13.90
C ASN A 113 -15.64 -3.29 -13.86
N ARG A 114 -16.89 -3.60 -13.49
CA ARG A 114 -18.05 -2.68 -13.57
C ARG A 114 -18.37 -2.02 -12.22
N ILE A 115 -17.35 -1.74 -11.41
CA ILE A 115 -17.55 -1.07 -10.12
C ILE A 115 -18.00 0.39 -10.34
N GLY A 116 -17.44 1.07 -11.35
CA GLY A 116 -17.85 2.41 -11.77
C GLY A 116 -19.31 2.47 -12.22
N GLU A 117 -19.77 1.47 -12.99
CA GLU A 117 -21.18 1.32 -13.35
C GLU A 117 -22.07 1.16 -12.11
N CYS A 118 -21.69 0.29 -11.16
CA CYS A 118 -22.45 0.12 -9.91
C CYS A 118 -22.60 1.44 -9.13
N ILE A 119 -21.55 2.27 -9.12
CA ILE A 119 -21.56 3.60 -8.51
C ILE A 119 -22.54 4.52 -9.23
N VAL A 120 -22.46 4.61 -10.57
CA VAL A 120 -23.35 5.45 -11.38
C VAL A 120 -24.81 5.02 -11.21
N GLU A 121 -25.11 3.72 -11.28
CA GLU A 121 -26.45 3.17 -11.06
C GLU A 121 -26.99 3.55 -9.68
N ARG A 122 -26.16 3.40 -8.64
CA ARG A 122 -26.58 3.72 -7.27
C ARG A 122 -26.86 5.20 -7.10
N ILE A 123 -26.03 6.08 -7.67
CA ILE A 123 -26.22 7.54 -7.61
C ILE A 123 -27.48 7.95 -8.38
N LYS A 124 -27.69 7.42 -9.59
CA LYS A 124 -28.91 7.67 -10.38
C LYS A 124 -30.16 7.32 -9.58
N LYS A 125 -30.17 6.14 -8.94
CA LYS A 125 -31.26 5.72 -8.05
C LYS A 125 -31.48 6.68 -6.88
N ALA A 126 -30.42 7.15 -6.23
CA ALA A 126 -30.56 8.15 -5.16
C ALA A 126 -31.15 9.46 -5.67
N HIS A 127 -30.70 9.91 -6.84
CA HIS A 127 -31.19 11.14 -7.47
C HIS A 127 -32.67 11.05 -7.84
N GLU A 128 -33.08 9.97 -8.51
CA GLU A 128 -34.48 9.70 -8.87
C GLU A 128 -35.40 9.64 -7.65
N ASN A 129 -34.92 9.06 -6.55
CA ASN A 129 -35.67 8.97 -5.30
C ASN A 129 -35.58 10.22 -4.42
N ASN A 130 -34.83 11.25 -4.83
CA ASN A 130 -34.52 12.43 -4.02
C ASN A 130 -33.93 12.06 -2.63
N GLU A 131 -33.10 11.02 -2.60
CA GLU A 131 -32.40 10.55 -1.42
C GLU A 131 -31.08 11.30 -1.23
N LYS A 132 -30.81 11.73 0.01
CA LYS A 132 -29.47 12.21 0.38
C LYS A 132 -28.53 11.00 0.45
N PHE A 133 -27.62 10.93 -0.51
CA PHE A 133 -26.66 9.84 -0.67
C PHE A 133 -25.29 10.40 -1.02
N ARG A 134 -24.22 9.85 -0.44
CA ARG A 134 -22.87 10.36 -0.67
C ARG A 134 -21.82 9.26 -0.76
N ILE A 135 -20.80 9.49 -1.58
CA ILE A 135 -19.61 8.67 -1.72
C ILE A 135 -18.38 9.55 -1.55
N ILE A 136 -17.52 9.20 -0.59
CA ILE A 136 -16.21 9.83 -0.41
C ILE A 136 -15.15 8.82 -0.85
N VAL A 137 -14.29 9.22 -1.80
CA VAL A 137 -13.19 8.40 -2.30
C VAL A 137 -11.87 9.04 -1.89
N ILE A 138 -11.02 8.31 -1.15
CA ILE A 138 -9.65 8.68 -0.83
C ILE A 138 -8.70 7.80 -1.63
N MET A 139 -7.77 8.42 -2.35
CA MET A 139 -6.84 7.74 -3.22
C MET A 139 -5.53 8.52 -3.32
N PRO A 140 -4.38 7.88 -3.64
CA PRO A 140 -3.11 8.60 -3.71
C PRO A 140 -3.14 9.70 -4.77
N LEU A 141 -2.37 10.77 -4.53
CA LEU A 141 -2.27 11.88 -5.49
C LEU A 141 -1.57 11.38 -6.76
N LEU A 142 -0.50 10.60 -6.60
CA LEU A 142 0.23 9.97 -7.70
C LEU A 142 0.39 8.46 -7.46
N PRO A 143 0.43 7.64 -8.53
CA PRO A 143 0.89 6.26 -8.41
C PRO A 143 2.36 6.20 -7.95
N SER A 144 2.70 5.31 -7.00
CA SER A 144 4.06 5.20 -6.45
C SER A 144 5.04 4.63 -7.47
N PHE A 145 6.02 5.44 -7.88
CA PHE A 145 7.13 5.07 -8.76
C PHE A 145 8.35 5.97 -8.51
N GLU A 146 9.54 5.47 -8.86
CA GLU A 146 10.83 6.10 -8.52
C GLU A 146 11.24 7.28 -9.44
N SER A 147 10.38 7.70 -10.37
CA SER A 147 10.73 8.66 -11.43
C SER A 147 9.85 9.91 -11.47
N ASP A 148 10.45 11.05 -11.83
CA ASP A 148 9.73 12.32 -12.06
C ASP A 148 8.75 12.16 -13.23
N LEU A 149 7.55 12.73 -13.11
CA LEU A 149 6.44 12.62 -14.06
C LEU A 149 6.80 13.02 -15.50
N ASN A 150 7.72 13.97 -15.65
CA ASN A 150 8.16 14.48 -16.94
C ASN A 150 9.33 13.66 -17.55
N SER A 151 9.83 12.64 -16.84
CA SER A 151 10.89 11.77 -17.35
C SER A 151 10.37 10.78 -18.40
N SER A 152 11.24 10.33 -19.30
CA SER A 152 10.94 9.22 -20.22
C SER A 152 10.53 7.95 -19.48
N ASP A 153 11.07 7.76 -18.28
CA ASP A 153 10.92 6.57 -17.44
C ASP A 153 9.60 6.58 -16.63
N ALA A 154 8.85 7.68 -16.65
CA ALA A 154 7.54 7.82 -16.00
C ALA A 154 6.34 7.37 -16.87
N GLY A 155 6.59 6.67 -17.98
CA GLY A 155 5.52 6.19 -18.87
C GLY A 155 4.47 5.35 -18.14
N THR A 156 4.89 4.46 -17.23
CA THR A 156 3.97 3.64 -16.43
C THR A 156 3.07 4.49 -15.54
N ILE A 157 3.62 5.51 -14.88
CA ILE A 157 2.87 6.43 -14.01
C ILE A 157 1.79 7.13 -14.83
N ARG A 158 2.17 7.70 -15.98
CA ARG A 158 1.25 8.43 -16.86
C ARG A 158 0.13 7.53 -17.38
N MET A 159 0.40 6.26 -17.64
CA MET A 159 -0.62 5.30 -18.07
C MET A 159 -1.59 4.91 -16.96
N VAL A 160 -1.10 4.69 -15.74
CA VAL A 160 -1.99 4.46 -14.59
C VAL A 160 -2.86 5.70 -14.35
N MET A 161 -2.25 6.90 -14.37
CA MET A 161 -2.98 8.15 -14.25
C MET A 161 -4.02 8.32 -15.38
N HIS A 162 -3.67 7.95 -16.62
CA HIS A 162 -4.60 7.98 -17.74
C HIS A 162 -5.84 7.14 -17.44
N TRP A 163 -5.68 5.87 -17.07
CA TRP A 163 -6.82 4.98 -16.79
C TRP A 163 -7.62 5.42 -15.56
N GLN A 164 -6.94 5.98 -14.55
CA GLN A 164 -7.58 6.56 -13.39
C GLN A 164 -8.46 7.75 -13.76
N TYR A 165 -7.94 8.71 -14.54
CA TYR A 165 -8.74 9.82 -15.03
C TYR A 165 -9.85 9.38 -15.98
N MET A 166 -9.63 8.37 -16.83
CA MET A 166 -10.67 7.79 -17.69
C MET A 166 -11.82 7.20 -16.87
N SER A 167 -11.52 6.63 -15.70
CA SER A 167 -12.51 6.07 -14.80
C SER A 167 -13.31 7.16 -14.05
N ILE A 168 -12.66 8.29 -13.75
CA ILE A 168 -13.25 9.38 -12.98
C ILE A 168 -13.99 10.38 -13.89
N CYS A 169 -13.30 11.00 -14.85
CA CYS A 169 -13.77 12.22 -15.50
C CYS A 169 -13.31 12.46 -16.96
N ARG A 170 -12.67 11.50 -17.63
CA ARG A 170 -12.16 11.69 -19.00
C ARG A 170 -12.68 10.63 -19.97
N GLY A 171 -12.93 11.05 -21.21
CA GLY A 171 -13.15 10.16 -22.35
C GLY A 171 -14.60 9.71 -22.56
N GLY A 172 -15.57 10.46 -22.02
CA GLY A 172 -17.02 10.21 -22.17
C GLY A 172 -17.53 8.97 -21.43
N LYS A 173 -16.67 8.33 -20.64
CA LYS A 173 -16.93 7.06 -19.95
C LYS A 173 -16.63 7.13 -18.46
N GLY A 174 -16.12 8.26 -17.96
CA GLY A 174 -15.88 8.46 -16.55
C GLY A 174 -17.18 8.57 -15.75
N ILE A 175 -17.12 8.24 -14.47
CA ILE A 175 -18.27 8.34 -13.55
C ILE A 175 -18.86 9.76 -13.56
N LEU A 176 -18.03 10.81 -13.50
CA LEU A 176 -18.48 12.19 -13.47
C LEU A 176 -19.17 12.60 -14.79
N GLU A 177 -18.63 12.16 -15.93
CA GLU A 177 -19.20 12.44 -17.26
C GLU A 177 -20.57 11.77 -17.40
N LYS A 178 -20.70 10.49 -17.04
CA LYS A 178 -21.99 9.75 -17.10
C LYS A 178 -23.07 10.31 -16.18
N LEU A 179 -22.69 10.89 -15.04
CA LEU A 179 -23.63 11.59 -14.17
C LEU A 179 -24.07 12.92 -14.79
N SER A 180 -23.13 13.67 -15.35
CA SER A 180 -23.42 14.93 -16.05
C SER A 180 -24.33 14.72 -17.27
N GLU A 181 -24.10 13.67 -18.06
CA GLU A 181 -24.96 13.27 -19.19
C GLU A 181 -26.41 12.98 -18.75
N ALA A 182 -26.58 12.46 -17.53
CA ALA A 182 -27.90 12.22 -16.93
C ALA A 182 -28.52 13.48 -16.27
N GLY A 183 -27.88 14.65 -16.38
CA GLY A 183 -28.33 15.88 -15.73
C GLY A 183 -28.11 15.91 -14.21
N ILE A 184 -27.26 15.04 -13.68
CA ILE A 184 -27.00 14.91 -12.25
C ILE A 184 -25.73 15.70 -11.89
N ASN A 185 -25.84 16.65 -10.97
CA ASN A 185 -24.67 17.29 -10.38
C ASN A 185 -23.91 16.26 -9.52
N SER A 186 -22.76 15.80 -10.01
CA SER A 186 -21.95 14.75 -9.38
C SER A 186 -21.36 15.16 -8.03
N GLU A 187 -21.04 16.44 -7.81
CA GLU A 187 -20.49 16.95 -6.53
C GLU A 187 -21.48 16.78 -5.37
N LYS A 188 -22.78 16.62 -5.67
CA LYS A 188 -23.81 16.29 -4.67
C LYS A 188 -23.77 14.83 -4.21
N TYR A 189 -23.03 13.96 -4.88
CA TYR A 189 -23.09 12.52 -4.63
C TYR A 189 -21.73 11.85 -4.50
N ILE A 190 -20.71 12.28 -5.25
CA ILE A 190 -19.38 11.67 -5.22
C ILE A 190 -18.29 12.73 -5.26
N THR A 191 -17.30 12.59 -4.38
CA THR A 191 -16.17 13.52 -4.23
C THR A 191 -14.88 12.75 -3.99
N PHE A 192 -13.79 13.22 -4.59
CA PHE A 192 -12.47 12.59 -4.57
C PHE A 192 -11.47 13.42 -3.77
N TYR A 193 -10.69 12.77 -2.92
CA TYR A 193 -9.70 13.39 -2.05
C TYR A 193 -8.43 12.54 -1.98
N SER A 194 -7.38 13.12 -1.42
CA SER A 194 -6.12 12.45 -1.11
C SER A 194 -5.58 12.93 0.23
N LEU A 195 -4.39 12.44 0.60
CA LEU A 195 -3.72 12.80 1.84
C LEU A 195 -2.34 13.37 1.56
N ARG A 196 -1.96 14.43 2.28
CA ARG A 196 -0.65 15.07 2.19
C ARG A 196 -0.18 15.49 3.59
N GLY A 197 1.12 15.35 3.83
CA GLY A 197 1.78 15.75 5.06
C GLY A 197 2.88 16.78 4.81
N TYR A 198 3.32 17.46 5.87
CA TYR A 198 4.55 18.24 5.85
C TYR A 198 5.30 18.08 7.17
N ASP A 199 6.62 18.25 7.13
CA ASP A 199 7.47 18.30 8.31
C ASP A 199 8.75 19.09 8.01
N LYS A 200 9.64 19.21 9.01
CA LYS A 200 10.94 19.85 8.92
C LYS A 200 12.02 18.77 8.77
N VAL A 201 12.82 18.87 7.70
CA VAL A 201 13.92 17.93 7.45
C VAL A 201 15.27 18.66 7.58
N HIS A 202 16.25 17.94 8.13
CA HIS A 202 17.64 18.38 8.19
C HIS A 202 18.30 18.24 6.81
N HIS A 203 18.84 19.33 6.29
CA HIS A 203 19.78 19.27 5.17
C HIS A 203 21.21 19.30 5.70
N VAL A 204 21.89 18.15 5.68
CA VAL A 204 23.34 18.12 5.87
C VAL A 204 23.97 18.58 4.56
N ASN A 205 24.64 19.74 4.58
CA ASN A 205 25.43 20.25 3.45
C ASN A 205 26.67 19.35 3.22
N ASN A 206 26.48 18.15 2.65
CA ASN A 206 27.60 17.28 2.27
C ASN A 206 28.24 17.77 0.96
N LYS A 207 28.90 18.94 1.00
CA LYS A 207 29.76 19.41 -0.09
C LYS A 207 31.06 18.58 -0.23
N GLY A 208 31.34 17.62 0.66
CA GLY A 208 32.58 16.84 0.70
C GLY A 208 32.52 15.39 0.18
N GLU A 209 31.37 14.70 0.17
CA GLU A 209 31.34 13.24 -0.02
C GLU A 209 31.04 12.75 -1.45
N ASN A 210 30.70 13.65 -2.37
CA ASN A 210 30.31 13.28 -3.74
C ASN A 210 31.43 12.72 -4.61
N LYS A 211 32.70 12.74 -4.18
CA LYS A 211 33.82 12.06 -4.87
C LYS A 211 33.99 10.59 -4.46
N SER A 212 33.57 10.20 -3.26
CA SER A 212 33.75 8.82 -2.74
C SER A 212 32.62 7.87 -3.18
N LEU A 213 31.37 8.38 -3.23
CA LEU A 213 30.22 7.56 -3.65
C LEU A 213 30.20 7.26 -5.17
N ARG A 214 30.79 8.13 -6.01
CA ARG A 214 30.96 7.85 -7.44
C ARG A 214 31.97 6.72 -7.72
N SER A 215 33.01 6.56 -6.90
CA SER A 215 33.97 5.46 -7.08
C SER A 215 33.42 4.11 -6.59
N LYS A 216 32.61 4.10 -5.52
CA LYS A 216 31.96 2.88 -5.02
C LYS A 216 30.81 2.37 -5.90
N LYS A 217 29.99 3.25 -6.49
CA LYS A 217 28.97 2.84 -7.48
C LYS A 217 29.59 2.28 -8.77
N SER A 218 30.77 2.75 -9.17
CA SER A 218 31.53 2.21 -10.32
C SER A 218 32.09 0.80 -10.03
N LEU A 219 32.57 0.54 -8.81
CA LEU A 219 33.10 -0.79 -8.44
C LEU A 219 32.01 -1.86 -8.29
N LEU A 220 30.82 -1.49 -7.81
CA LEU A 220 29.68 -2.41 -7.72
C LEU A 220 29.09 -2.76 -9.09
N SER A 221 29.08 -1.83 -10.05
CA SER A 221 28.65 -2.11 -11.42
C SER A 221 29.68 -2.90 -12.24
N LEU A 222 30.97 -2.75 -11.94
CA LEU A 222 32.05 -3.57 -12.51
C LEU A 222 32.07 -5.01 -11.99
N LYS A 223 31.72 -5.24 -10.71
CA LYS A 223 31.55 -6.60 -10.16
C LYS A 223 30.35 -7.32 -10.77
N ALA A 224 29.21 -6.64 -10.89
CA ALA A 224 28.01 -7.19 -11.53
C ALA A 224 28.21 -7.49 -13.03
N ARG A 225 29.06 -6.72 -13.73
CA ARG A 225 29.43 -7.00 -15.14
C ARG A 225 30.39 -8.19 -15.30
N ARG A 226 31.32 -8.40 -14.36
CA ARG A 226 32.22 -9.57 -14.36
C ARG A 226 31.48 -10.87 -14.02
N GLU A 227 30.47 -10.81 -13.17
CA GLU A 227 29.63 -11.98 -12.84
C GLU A 227 28.70 -12.36 -14.00
N LYS A 228 28.19 -11.38 -14.79
CA LYS A 228 27.44 -11.66 -16.02
C LYS A 228 28.29 -12.26 -17.15
N GLN A 229 29.51 -11.75 -17.38
CA GLN A 229 30.41 -12.28 -18.42
C GLN A 229 30.94 -13.70 -18.12
N ASN A 230 31.02 -14.10 -16.84
CA ASN A 230 31.39 -15.47 -16.47
C ASN A 230 30.23 -16.46 -16.56
N GLN A 231 28.97 -16.00 -16.53
CA GLN A 231 27.80 -16.86 -16.78
C GLN A 231 27.53 -17.04 -18.28
N GLU A 232 27.73 -16.00 -19.10
CA GLU A 232 27.54 -16.05 -20.56
C GLU A 232 28.64 -16.85 -21.30
N ARG A 233 29.81 -17.09 -20.68
CA ARG A 233 30.85 -17.99 -21.23
C ARG A 233 30.64 -19.48 -20.96
N SER A 234 29.53 -19.86 -20.31
CA SER A 234 29.21 -21.25 -19.97
C SER A 234 27.98 -21.83 -20.69
N SER A 235 27.42 -21.10 -21.67
CA SER A 235 26.18 -21.51 -22.35
C SER A 235 26.11 -21.15 -23.84
N GLU A 236 27.25 -21.18 -24.55
CA GLU A 236 27.29 -21.28 -26.01
C GLU A 236 28.36 -22.31 -26.39
N ASP A 237 27.95 -23.57 -26.49
CA ASP A 237 28.42 -24.51 -27.51
C ASP A 237 27.55 -25.77 -27.41
N ASN A 238 26.50 -25.82 -28.22
CA ASN A 238 26.07 -27.00 -29.01
C ASN A 238 24.64 -26.86 -29.56
N SER A 239 24.56 -26.43 -30.81
CA SER A 239 23.58 -26.88 -31.80
C SER A 239 24.27 -26.70 -33.16
N THR A 240 24.25 -27.58 -34.16
CA THR A 240 23.55 -28.83 -34.49
C THR A 240 24.13 -29.20 -35.86
N HIS A 241 24.32 -30.49 -36.20
CA HIS A 241 23.76 -31.05 -37.44
C HIS A 241 24.00 -32.56 -37.59
N LEU A 242 22.93 -33.21 -38.03
CA LEU A 242 22.74 -34.61 -38.42
C LEU A 242 23.48 -34.97 -39.73
N ASN A 243 24.13 -36.14 -39.77
CA ASN A 243 23.85 -37.30 -40.66
C ASN A 243 25.11 -38.16 -40.94
N GLU A 244 24.91 -39.47 -40.79
CA GLU A 244 25.76 -40.67 -41.00
C GLU A 244 26.37 -40.84 -42.41
N PRO A 245 27.11 -41.95 -42.77
CA PRO A 245 27.63 -43.09 -41.96
C PRO A 245 29.12 -43.44 -42.25
N THR A 246 29.71 -44.36 -41.46
CA THR A 246 30.35 -45.64 -41.91
C THR A 246 31.58 -46.09 -41.11
N SER A 247 31.52 -47.36 -40.70
CA SER A 247 32.59 -48.37 -40.70
C SER A 247 33.66 -48.40 -39.58
N SER A 248 33.62 -49.56 -38.91
CA SER A 248 34.74 -50.46 -38.60
C SER A 248 35.52 -50.30 -37.28
N LYS A 249 35.47 -51.40 -36.50
CA LYS A 249 36.59 -52.19 -35.92
C LYS A 249 37.66 -51.38 -35.16
N SER A 250 38.18 -51.74 -33.99
CA SER A 250 38.21 -52.96 -33.17
C SER A 250 39.37 -52.75 -32.17
N LEU A 251 39.39 -53.48 -31.05
CA LEU A 251 40.59 -53.86 -30.27
C LEU A 251 41.29 -52.72 -29.48
N ASP A 252 41.94 -52.93 -28.34
CA ASP A 252 41.94 -53.95 -27.29
C ASP A 252 42.93 -53.43 -26.23
N LYS A 253 42.88 -54.02 -25.03
CA LYS A 253 44.00 -54.24 -24.08
C LYS A 253 44.51 -53.13 -23.12
N ASN A 254 44.44 -53.55 -21.85
CA ASN A 254 45.53 -53.63 -20.84
C ASN A 254 46.07 -52.31 -20.26
N GLN A 255 46.51 -52.16 -19.00
CA GLN A 255 46.86 -53.03 -17.87
C GLN A 255 46.96 -52.05 -16.65
N ASN A 256 46.36 -52.33 -15.48
CA ASN A 256 46.91 -53.01 -14.31
C ASN A 256 47.88 -52.22 -13.39
N ILE A 257 47.62 -52.35 -12.07
CA ILE A 257 48.56 -52.47 -10.92
C ILE A 257 48.82 -51.21 -10.03
N THR A 258 48.17 -51.24 -8.84
CA THR A 258 48.63 -51.07 -7.43
C THR A 258 49.84 -50.16 -7.13
N GLU A 259 49.88 -49.36 -6.04
CA GLU A 259 50.01 -49.77 -4.63
C GLU A 259 49.81 -48.59 -3.63
N SER A 260 49.55 -48.99 -2.38
CA SER A 260 49.33 -48.22 -1.15
C SER A 260 50.62 -47.87 -0.37
N LYS A 261 50.67 -46.72 0.35
CA LYS A 261 50.87 -46.57 1.82
C LYS A 261 51.47 -45.21 2.24
N GLN A 262 51.03 -44.74 3.42
CA GLN A 262 51.47 -43.61 4.28
C GLN A 262 52.91 -43.79 4.84
N PRO A 263 53.42 -43.01 5.84
CA PRO A 263 53.22 -41.61 6.33
C PRO A 263 54.58 -40.86 6.49
N GLU A 264 54.59 -39.60 6.99
CA GLU A 264 55.46 -39.10 8.11
C GLU A 264 55.62 -37.56 8.13
N VAL A 265 55.70 -37.03 9.35
CA VAL A 265 55.94 -35.63 9.74
C VAL A 265 57.41 -35.45 10.09
N PRO A 266 58.02 -34.27 9.91
CA PRO A 266 58.75 -33.71 11.05
C PRO A 266 58.55 -32.20 11.28
N PHE A 267 58.51 -31.87 12.57
CA PHE A 267 58.71 -30.56 13.17
C PHE A 267 60.13 -30.02 12.90
N ASP A 268 60.29 -28.70 12.76
CA ASP A 268 61.22 -27.95 13.62
C ASP A 268 60.95 -26.44 13.65
N ASN A 269 61.27 -25.87 14.82
CA ASN A 269 60.94 -24.56 15.34
C ASN A 269 61.85 -23.44 14.84
N GLU A 270 61.33 -22.20 14.73
CA GLU A 270 62.00 -21.03 15.32
C GLU A 270 61.01 -19.89 15.61
N SER A 271 61.36 -19.11 16.63
CA SER A 271 60.48 -18.33 17.51
C SER A 271 60.53 -16.83 17.21
N LYS A 272 59.40 -16.13 17.38
CA LYS A 272 59.32 -14.81 18.03
C LYS A 272 57.88 -14.39 18.30
N SER A 273 57.70 -13.85 19.51
CA SER A 273 56.49 -13.46 20.21
C SER A 273 55.83 -12.17 19.69
N GLU A 274 54.49 -12.15 19.62
CA GLU A 274 53.70 -10.93 19.84
C GLU A 274 52.50 -11.29 20.74
N ASN A 275 52.60 -10.87 22.00
CA ASN A 275 51.48 -10.74 22.93
C ASN A 275 50.70 -9.46 22.62
N ASP A 276 49.41 -9.51 22.96
CA ASP A 276 48.50 -8.39 23.24
C ASP A 276 48.06 -7.49 22.07
N LYS A 277 46.77 -7.62 21.69
CA LYS A 277 45.77 -6.59 22.03
C LYS A 277 44.35 -6.96 21.58
N GLU A 278 43.54 -7.28 22.57
CA GLU A 278 42.13 -6.94 22.65
C GLU A 278 41.82 -5.49 22.23
N SER A 279 40.57 -5.29 21.82
CA SER A 279 39.84 -4.02 21.70
C SER A 279 40.16 -3.10 20.52
N ARG A 280 39.22 -3.00 19.57
CA ARG A 280 38.88 -1.78 18.79
C ARG A 280 37.62 -1.98 17.94
N PHE A 281 36.50 -2.32 18.59
CA PHE A 281 35.23 -1.74 18.13
C PHE A 281 35.23 -0.31 18.67
N SER A 282 35.51 0.67 17.81
CA SER A 282 35.36 2.07 18.17
C SER A 282 33.90 2.34 18.47
N LYS A 283 33.56 2.43 19.75
CA LYS A 283 32.50 3.31 20.26
C LYS A 283 32.61 4.62 19.50
N VAL A 284 31.59 4.97 18.71
CA VAL A 284 31.39 6.36 18.31
C VAL A 284 30.90 7.06 19.57
N SER A 285 31.84 7.67 20.30
CA SER A 285 31.53 8.64 21.34
C SER A 285 31.03 9.90 20.65
N PHE A 286 29.81 10.32 20.98
CA PHE A 286 29.40 11.71 20.80
C PHE A 286 30.18 12.56 21.79
N SER A 287 31.35 13.03 21.38
CA SER A 287 32.12 14.03 22.12
C SER A 287 32.43 15.18 21.17
N ASP A 288 31.81 16.31 21.50
CA ASP A 288 32.15 17.68 21.09
C ASP A 288 32.36 17.90 19.59
N GLU A 289 31.24 17.97 18.86
CA GLU A 289 31.23 18.67 17.59
C GLU A 289 31.52 20.16 17.82
N LYS A 290 32.62 20.60 17.20
CA LYS A 290 32.94 22.01 17.01
C LYS A 290 31.71 22.74 16.47
N VAL A 291 31.39 23.87 17.08
CA VAL A 291 30.39 24.85 16.63
C VAL A 291 30.60 25.14 15.14
N GLY A 292 29.80 24.50 14.29
CA GLY A 292 29.78 24.66 12.85
C GLY A 292 28.35 24.89 12.42
N GLU A 293 28.11 26.06 11.81
CA GLU A 293 26.89 26.57 11.15
C GLU A 293 25.50 26.15 11.69
N PRO A 294 24.57 27.09 11.97
CA PRO A 294 23.25 26.74 12.47
C PRO A 294 22.54 25.81 11.49
N VAL A 295 22.14 24.63 11.98
CA VAL A 295 21.37 23.64 11.23
C VAL A 295 20.02 24.26 10.85
N VAL A 296 19.86 24.67 9.59
CA VAL A 296 18.60 25.25 9.11
C VAL A 296 17.65 24.12 8.72
N LEU A 297 16.71 23.83 9.62
CA LEU A 297 15.54 22.99 9.34
C LEU A 297 14.72 23.64 8.21
N LYS A 298 14.49 22.89 7.12
CA LYS A 298 13.64 23.35 6.02
C LYS A 298 12.34 22.56 6.00
N HIS A 299 11.24 23.26 5.79
CA HIS A 299 9.94 22.62 5.60
C HIS A 299 9.93 21.85 4.26
N PHE A 300 9.32 20.67 4.30
CA PHE A 300 9.15 19.77 3.18
C PHE A 300 7.75 19.14 3.25
N THR A 301 7.15 18.84 2.09
CA THR A 301 5.88 18.13 1.96
C THR A 301 6.02 16.88 1.11
N GLU A 302 5.26 15.85 1.47
CA GLU A 302 5.08 14.66 0.63
C GLU A 302 3.62 14.19 0.70
N GLU A 303 3.16 13.49 -0.33
CA GLU A 303 1.89 12.77 -0.24
C GLU A 303 1.96 11.70 0.85
N ILE A 304 0.83 11.48 1.53
CA ILE A 304 0.68 10.30 2.39
C ILE A 304 0.10 9.21 1.50
N TYR A 305 0.95 8.25 1.14
CA TYR A 305 0.59 7.27 0.14
C TYR A 305 -0.52 6.33 0.63
N ILE A 306 -1.69 6.41 0.01
CA ILE A 306 -2.84 5.56 0.34
C ILE A 306 -2.65 4.19 -0.30
N HIS A 307 -2.16 3.24 0.50
CA HIS A 307 -2.08 1.83 0.12
C HIS A 307 -3.29 1.02 0.62
N SER A 308 -4.25 1.64 1.28
CA SER A 308 -5.51 1.01 1.73
C SER A 308 -6.24 0.32 0.58
N LYS A 309 -7.02 -0.71 0.91
CA LYS A 309 -8.09 -1.28 0.06
C LYS A 309 -9.29 -1.55 0.94
N LEU A 310 -10.03 -0.48 1.20
CA LEU A 310 -11.08 -0.39 2.20
C LEU A 310 -12.33 0.22 1.57
N MET A 311 -13.50 -0.35 1.88
CA MET A 311 -14.78 0.32 1.68
C MET A 311 -15.69 0.12 2.89
N ILE A 312 -16.32 1.20 3.35
CA ILE A 312 -17.28 1.22 4.46
C ILE A 312 -18.63 1.66 3.90
N VAL A 313 -19.69 0.90 4.19
CA VAL A 313 -21.04 1.15 3.69
C VAL A 313 -22.01 1.34 4.84
N ASP A 314 -22.68 2.49 4.85
CA ASP A 314 -23.76 2.88 5.78
C ASP A 314 -23.40 2.76 7.28
N ASP A 315 -22.12 2.85 7.64
CA ASP A 315 -21.62 2.48 8.98
C ASP A 315 -22.12 1.09 9.45
N ARG A 316 -22.31 0.16 8.52
CA ARG A 316 -22.83 -1.18 8.78
C ARG A 316 -21.91 -2.30 8.35
N TYR A 317 -21.33 -2.13 7.17
CA TYR A 317 -20.48 -3.13 6.50
C TYR A 317 -19.11 -2.53 6.25
N VAL A 318 -18.08 -3.34 6.40
CA VAL A 318 -16.71 -3.01 6.00
C VAL A 318 -16.19 -4.13 5.11
N ILE A 319 -15.63 -3.79 3.96
CA ILE A 319 -14.77 -4.69 3.20
C ILE A 319 -13.32 -4.19 3.31
N ILE A 320 -12.41 -5.09 3.68
CA ILE A 320 -10.98 -4.80 3.81
C ILE A 320 -10.17 -5.98 3.26
N GLY A 321 -9.11 -5.71 2.51
CA GLY A 321 -8.31 -6.76 1.90
C GLY A 321 -7.10 -6.24 1.14
N SER A 322 -6.64 -7.03 0.16
CA SER A 322 -5.53 -6.69 -0.73
C SER A 322 -5.98 -6.17 -2.09
N ALA A 323 -7.24 -6.44 -2.48
CA ALA A 323 -7.75 -6.15 -3.82
C ALA A 323 -7.96 -4.65 -4.10
N ASN A 324 -7.22 -4.15 -5.08
CA ASN A 324 -7.38 -2.80 -5.60
C ASN A 324 -8.65 -2.66 -6.45
N LEU A 325 -9.13 -1.44 -6.69
CA LEU A 325 -10.18 -1.21 -7.70
C LEU A 325 -9.54 -1.11 -9.08
N ASN A 326 -9.23 -2.27 -9.66
CA ASN A 326 -8.69 -2.46 -11.00
C ASN A 326 -9.02 -3.88 -11.49
N ASP A 327 -8.90 -4.15 -12.78
CA ASP A 327 -9.17 -5.47 -13.34
C ASP A 327 -8.22 -6.53 -12.79
N ARG A 328 -6.94 -6.17 -12.57
CA ARG A 328 -5.92 -7.05 -11.99
C ARG A 328 -6.38 -7.72 -10.69
N SER A 329 -7.00 -6.96 -9.79
CA SER A 329 -7.47 -7.48 -8.51
C SER A 329 -8.91 -8.01 -8.56
N GLN A 330 -9.77 -7.49 -9.45
CA GLN A 330 -11.22 -7.73 -9.39
C GLN A 330 -11.72 -8.89 -10.28
N LEU A 331 -11.04 -9.22 -11.39
CA LEU A 331 -11.58 -10.21 -12.35
C LEU A 331 -11.44 -11.68 -11.91
N GLY A 332 -10.60 -11.97 -10.92
CA GLY A 332 -10.37 -13.32 -10.39
C GLY A 332 -9.38 -14.18 -11.17
N ASN A 333 -9.15 -13.89 -12.45
CA ASN A 333 -8.23 -14.63 -13.33
C ASN A 333 -6.87 -13.95 -13.54
N ARG A 334 -6.66 -12.78 -12.93
CA ARG A 334 -5.37 -12.09 -12.86
C ARG A 334 -4.80 -12.34 -11.46
N ASP A 335 -4.44 -11.32 -10.69
CA ASP A 335 -3.77 -11.49 -9.39
C ASP A 335 -4.63 -12.25 -8.38
N SER A 336 -3.98 -13.04 -7.53
CA SER A 336 -4.63 -13.70 -6.41
C SER A 336 -4.80 -12.73 -5.25
N GLU A 337 -6.03 -12.46 -4.83
CA GLU A 337 -6.34 -11.48 -3.78
C GLU A 337 -7.16 -12.12 -2.66
N ILE A 338 -7.12 -11.50 -1.48
CA ILE A 338 -7.94 -11.89 -0.33
C ILE A 338 -8.60 -10.65 0.29
N ALA A 339 -9.86 -10.78 0.70
CA ALA A 339 -10.56 -9.75 1.44
C ALA A 339 -11.52 -10.38 2.44
N ILE A 340 -12.00 -9.58 3.39
CA ILE A 340 -13.08 -9.96 4.29
C ILE A 340 -14.18 -8.91 4.25
N VAL A 341 -15.43 -9.36 4.29
CA VAL A 341 -16.59 -8.52 4.62
C VAL A 341 -16.92 -8.71 6.08
N ILE A 342 -17.10 -7.60 6.80
CA ILE A 342 -17.33 -7.54 8.24
C ILE A 342 -18.67 -6.84 8.47
N LYS A 343 -19.53 -7.47 9.26
CA LYS A 343 -20.77 -6.88 9.79
C LYS A 343 -20.80 -7.06 11.30
N ASP A 344 -20.87 -5.96 12.05
CA ASP A 344 -20.96 -6.03 13.52
C ASP A 344 -22.42 -6.16 13.99
N ASN A 345 -22.67 -7.16 14.82
CA ASN A 345 -23.96 -7.35 15.49
C ASN A 345 -24.12 -6.41 16.69
N LYS A 346 -23.02 -5.90 17.26
CA LYS A 346 -23.09 -4.85 18.27
C LYS A 346 -23.39 -3.50 17.61
N LYS A 347 -24.44 -2.84 18.10
CA LYS A 347 -24.84 -1.51 17.64
C LYS A 347 -24.37 -0.40 18.57
N VAL A 348 -24.22 0.78 18.01
CA VAL A 348 -23.95 2.04 18.71
C VAL A 348 -24.89 3.12 18.20
N ASP A 349 -25.26 4.04 19.09
CA ASP A 349 -26.05 5.21 18.74
C ASP A 349 -25.19 6.18 17.91
N ALA A 350 -25.71 6.56 16.75
CA ALA A 350 -25.10 7.49 15.82
C ALA A 350 -26.19 8.37 15.18
N ARG A 351 -25.80 9.19 14.20
CA ARG A 351 -26.71 9.98 13.38
C ARG A 351 -26.46 9.71 11.89
N MET A 352 -27.51 9.85 11.10
CA MET A 352 -27.45 9.72 9.65
C MET A 352 -28.45 10.71 9.05
N ASN A 353 -27.94 11.75 8.38
CA ASN A 353 -28.75 12.84 7.83
C ASN A 353 -29.69 13.47 8.89
N GLY A 354 -29.12 13.82 10.05
CA GLY A 354 -29.80 14.45 11.18
C GLY A 354 -30.69 13.53 12.02
N LYS A 355 -30.95 12.30 11.56
CA LYS A 355 -31.86 11.34 12.22
C LYS A 355 -31.07 10.38 13.12
N PRO A 356 -31.65 9.92 14.26
CA PRO A 356 -31.08 8.85 15.05
C PRO A 356 -30.84 7.59 14.20
N TYR A 357 -29.66 6.99 14.34
CA TYR A 357 -29.25 5.86 13.52
C TYR A 357 -28.52 4.80 14.35
N GLN A 358 -28.85 3.53 14.12
CA GLN A 358 -28.18 2.40 14.75
C GLN A 358 -27.06 1.89 13.84
N ALA A 359 -25.84 2.32 14.13
CA ALA A 359 -24.65 1.93 13.38
C ALA A 359 -24.03 0.64 13.93
N SER A 360 -23.36 -0.13 13.07
CA SER A 360 -22.51 -1.25 13.49
C SER A 360 -21.26 -0.70 14.18
N LYS A 361 -20.95 -1.18 15.40
CA LYS A 361 -19.85 -0.66 16.21
C LYS A 361 -18.51 -0.66 15.46
N PHE A 362 -18.14 -1.77 14.82
CA PHE A 362 -16.89 -1.87 14.06
C PHE A 362 -16.80 -0.81 12.94
N ALA A 363 -17.81 -0.74 12.07
CA ALA A 363 -17.83 0.17 10.93
C ALA A 363 -17.81 1.64 11.38
N TYR A 364 -18.68 2.01 12.33
CA TYR A 364 -18.73 3.36 12.90
C TYR A 364 -17.40 3.78 13.53
N THR A 365 -16.79 2.89 14.33
CA THR A 365 -15.54 3.21 15.03
C THR A 365 -14.39 3.39 14.03
N LEU A 366 -14.27 2.50 13.05
CA LEU A 366 -13.25 2.60 12.01
C LEU A 366 -13.39 3.91 11.21
N ARG A 367 -14.61 4.18 10.70
CA ARG A 367 -14.90 5.39 9.91
C ARG A 367 -14.70 6.66 10.71
N SER A 368 -15.10 6.68 11.98
CA SER A 368 -14.88 7.83 12.88
C SER A 368 -13.40 8.09 13.15
N SER A 369 -12.60 7.03 13.35
CA SER A 369 -11.17 7.17 13.57
C SER A 369 -10.46 7.70 12.33
N LEU A 370 -10.77 7.16 11.14
CA LEU A 370 -10.20 7.63 9.87
C LEU A 370 -10.59 9.09 9.59
N PHE A 371 -11.84 9.47 9.80
CA PHE A 371 -12.27 10.85 9.62
C PHE A 371 -11.54 11.80 10.57
N LYS A 372 -11.36 11.39 11.83
CA LYS A 372 -10.59 12.20 12.79
C LYS A 372 -9.11 12.29 12.41
N GLU A 373 -8.51 11.23 11.91
CA GLU A 373 -7.13 11.25 11.40
C GLU A 373 -6.99 12.26 10.27
N HIS A 374 -7.82 12.13 9.24
CA HIS A 374 -7.78 12.98 8.04
C HIS A 374 -8.06 14.45 8.33
N LEU A 375 -8.88 14.73 9.35
CA LEU A 375 -9.24 16.09 9.82
C LEU A 375 -8.32 16.64 10.93
N GLY A 376 -7.35 15.86 11.43
CA GLY A 376 -6.46 16.28 12.53
C GLY A 376 -7.16 16.44 13.88
N LEU A 377 -8.16 15.60 14.15
CA LEU A 377 -8.99 15.59 15.36
C LEU A 377 -8.67 14.42 16.31
N LEU A 378 -7.65 13.61 16.01
CA LEU A 378 -7.17 12.59 16.95
C LEU A 378 -6.44 13.26 18.12
N GLU A 379 -6.58 12.67 19.31
CA GLU A 379 -5.78 13.09 20.47
C GLU A 379 -4.29 12.88 20.17
N ILE A 380 -3.47 13.85 20.57
CA ILE A 380 -2.02 13.77 20.45
C ILE A 380 -1.56 12.56 21.28
N GLN A 381 -1.02 11.55 20.60
CA GLN A 381 -0.42 10.41 21.28
C GLN A 381 1.02 10.77 21.66
N ASP A 382 1.37 10.55 22.93
CA ASP A 382 2.74 10.68 23.39
C ASP A 382 3.59 9.49 22.90
N HIS A 383 4.18 9.66 21.72
CA HIS A 383 5.07 8.68 21.10
C HIS A 383 6.43 8.54 21.81
N SER A 384 6.71 9.33 22.87
CA SER A 384 7.88 9.10 23.72
C SER A 384 7.75 7.81 24.55
N SER A 385 6.53 7.32 24.70
CA SER A 385 6.22 6.04 25.35
C SER A 385 5.94 4.95 24.31
N ILE A 386 6.88 4.02 24.12
CA ILE A 386 6.68 2.83 23.29
C ILE A 386 5.60 1.97 23.95
N THR A 387 4.39 1.97 23.39
CA THR A 387 3.34 1.04 23.81
C THR A 387 3.55 -0.33 23.15
N LYS A 388 3.06 -1.42 23.75
CA LYS A 388 3.12 -2.77 23.14
C LYS A 388 2.51 -2.83 21.73
N SER A 389 1.60 -1.92 21.40
CA SER A 389 0.99 -1.73 20.07
C SER A 389 1.94 -1.18 19.00
N CYS A 390 3.04 -0.55 19.41
CA CYS A 390 4.08 -0.01 18.52
C CYS A 390 5.17 -1.04 18.17
N LEU A 391 5.13 -2.23 18.77
CA LEU A 391 6.09 -3.29 18.48
C LEU A 391 5.58 -4.09 17.27
N PRO A 392 6.40 -4.31 16.22
CA PRO A 392 6.05 -5.24 15.15
C PRO A 392 5.82 -6.64 15.74
N PRO A 393 4.96 -7.48 15.12
CA PRO A 393 4.74 -8.85 15.57
C PRO A 393 6.08 -9.58 15.64
N ILE A 394 6.47 -9.91 16.87
CA ILE A 394 7.81 -10.38 17.22
C ILE A 394 8.13 -11.69 16.50
N LYS A 395 9.40 -11.84 16.08
CA LYS A 395 9.94 -12.98 15.33
C LYS A 395 9.75 -14.33 16.06
N PRO A 396 9.67 -15.47 15.33
CA PRO A 396 9.44 -16.81 15.88
C PRO A 396 10.43 -17.24 16.96
N ASP A 397 11.66 -16.73 16.88
CA ASP A 397 12.80 -17.15 17.69
C ASP A 397 12.59 -16.80 19.18
N ILE A 398 11.86 -15.71 19.47
CA ILE A 398 11.52 -15.27 20.84
C ILE A 398 10.38 -16.12 21.45
N LEU A 399 9.61 -16.85 20.62
CA LEU A 399 8.54 -17.73 21.10
C LEU A 399 9.10 -19.02 21.74
N TYR A 400 10.31 -19.45 21.35
CA TYR A 400 10.97 -20.62 21.92
C TYR A 400 11.51 -20.31 23.33
N ASP A 401 12.16 -19.15 23.51
CA ASP A 401 12.70 -18.73 24.80
C ASP A 401 11.61 -18.44 25.86
N LEU A 402 10.40 -18.08 25.42
CA LEU A 402 9.24 -17.85 26.30
C LEU A 402 8.48 -19.15 26.69
N THR A 403 8.80 -20.30 26.08
CA THR A 403 8.05 -21.56 26.29
C THR A 403 8.84 -22.64 27.01
N VAL A 404 10.13 -22.43 27.30
CA VAL A 404 10.99 -23.38 28.02
C VAL A 404 11.68 -22.66 29.19
N GLY A 405 10.92 -22.42 30.26
CA GLY A 405 11.45 -21.90 31.53
C GLY A 405 10.42 -22.09 32.63
N GLU A 406 10.76 -22.92 33.61
CA GLU A 406 9.88 -23.40 34.68
C GLU A 406 9.24 -22.27 35.50
N GLU A 407 7.95 -22.44 35.82
CA GLU A 407 7.18 -21.57 36.70
C GLU A 407 7.62 -21.69 38.17
N LYS A 408 7.85 -20.55 38.84
CA LYS A 408 7.36 -20.22 40.21
C LYS A 408 7.69 -18.76 40.61
N PRO A 409 7.00 -18.16 41.61
CA PRO A 409 6.11 -17.02 41.38
C PRO A 409 6.51 -15.69 42.06
N PHE A 410 6.05 -14.61 41.42
CA PHE A 410 5.70 -13.24 41.86
C PHE A 410 6.51 -12.50 42.94
N THR A 411 7.09 -11.36 42.54
CA THR A 411 6.90 -10.06 43.24
C THR A 411 6.91 -8.86 42.28
N SER A 412 5.69 -8.39 41.97
CA SER A 412 5.25 -7.04 41.55
C SER A 412 5.84 -6.35 40.30
N ILE A 413 5.22 -6.60 39.14
CA ILE A 413 4.57 -5.49 38.41
C ILE A 413 3.28 -5.25 39.17
N LEU A 414 3.11 -4.04 39.70
CA LEU A 414 2.03 -3.67 40.58
C LEU A 414 0.67 -4.09 40.01
N ASP A 415 -0.04 -4.92 40.79
CA ASP A 415 -1.48 -4.82 40.99
C ASP A 415 -1.81 -3.45 41.61
N ASP A 416 -1.59 -2.38 40.84
CA ASP A 416 -2.34 -1.16 41.06
C ASP A 416 -3.48 -1.14 40.03
N PRO A 417 -4.71 -1.47 40.43
CA PRO A 417 -5.89 -1.25 39.59
C PRO A 417 -6.11 0.22 39.23
N ALA A 418 -5.28 1.16 39.71
CA ALA A 418 -5.32 2.58 39.37
C ALA A 418 -4.45 3.01 38.17
N SER A 419 -3.48 2.22 37.69
CA SER A 419 -2.67 2.61 36.51
C SER A 419 -3.17 2.01 35.18
N PHE A 420 -4.20 1.15 35.25
CA PHE A 420 -4.79 0.43 34.11
C PHE A 420 -6.11 1.03 33.61
N TYR A 421 -6.28 2.34 33.75
CA TYR A 421 -7.34 3.01 33.03
C TYR A 421 -6.79 3.43 31.66
N PRO A 422 -7.13 2.73 30.54
CA PRO A 422 -7.28 3.50 29.29
C PRO A 422 -8.11 4.73 29.67
N PRO A 423 -7.73 5.95 29.23
CA PRO A 423 -8.41 7.17 29.67
C PRO A 423 -9.91 6.89 29.66
N LYS A 424 -10.56 7.01 30.83
CA LYS A 424 -11.96 6.59 31.02
C LYS A 424 -12.71 7.15 29.84
N LYS A 425 -13.17 6.27 28.93
CA LYS A 425 -13.91 6.72 27.74
C LYS A 425 -14.97 7.69 28.26
N PRO A 426 -14.99 8.93 27.77
CA PRO A 426 -15.88 9.92 28.31
C PRO A 426 -17.30 9.34 28.25
N LYS A 427 -18.08 9.54 29.33
CA LYS A 427 -19.45 9.03 29.41
C LYS A 427 -20.34 9.58 28.28
N HIS A 428 -19.88 10.66 27.64
CA HIS A 428 -20.51 11.35 26.53
C HIS A 428 -19.51 11.48 25.36
N PRO A 429 -19.98 11.59 24.11
CA PRO A 429 -19.13 11.86 22.96
C PRO A 429 -18.30 13.13 23.15
N THR A 430 -17.03 13.13 22.71
CA THR A 430 -16.21 14.36 22.69
C THR A 430 -16.71 15.33 21.61
N LYS A 431 -16.18 16.56 21.59
CA LYS A 431 -16.48 17.52 20.51
C LYS A 431 -16.07 16.95 19.15
N GLU A 432 -14.92 16.29 19.10
CA GLU A 432 -14.35 15.65 17.91
C GLU A 432 -15.21 14.47 17.47
N ASP A 433 -15.75 13.67 18.42
CA ASP A 433 -16.72 12.62 18.10
C ASP A 433 -18.00 13.19 17.48
N LEU A 434 -18.49 14.34 17.98
CA LEU A 434 -19.69 14.98 17.46
C LEU A 434 -19.51 15.49 16.02
N VAL A 435 -18.32 16.01 15.69
CA VAL A 435 -18.01 16.50 14.34
C VAL A 435 -18.13 15.38 13.30
N VAL A 436 -17.65 14.18 13.62
CA VAL A 436 -17.63 13.05 12.68
C VAL A 436 -18.80 12.07 12.89
N MET A 437 -19.77 12.41 13.73
CA MET A 437 -20.85 11.47 14.11
C MET A 437 -21.80 11.18 12.95
N ASP A 438 -22.15 12.21 12.18
CA ASP A 438 -23.09 12.11 11.05
C ASP A 438 -22.36 12.32 9.73
N PRO A 439 -22.00 11.24 9.01
CA PRO A 439 -21.27 11.36 7.75
C PRO A 439 -22.13 11.90 6.61
N LEU A 440 -23.42 12.19 6.83
CA LEU A 440 -24.33 12.75 5.83
C LEU A 440 -24.83 14.16 6.17
N SER A 441 -24.45 14.76 7.31
CA SER A 441 -24.90 16.11 7.64
C SER A 441 -24.22 17.17 6.74
N GLU A 442 -24.90 18.28 6.47
CA GLU A 442 -24.27 19.38 5.71
C GLU A 442 -23.11 19.97 6.50
N GLU A 443 -23.25 20.10 7.82
CA GLU A 443 -22.21 20.66 8.68
C GLU A 443 -20.90 19.85 8.64
N PHE A 444 -21.02 18.51 8.58
CA PHE A 444 -19.85 17.65 8.41
C PHE A 444 -19.21 17.85 7.04
N TYR A 445 -20.01 17.88 5.96
CA TYR A 445 -19.50 18.03 4.60
C TYR A 445 -18.88 19.40 4.35
N ASP A 446 -19.48 20.48 4.86
CA ASP A 446 -18.95 21.83 4.76
C ASP A 446 -17.58 21.91 5.46
N TYR A 447 -17.46 21.31 6.66
CA TYR A 447 -16.19 21.24 7.37
C TYR A 447 -15.15 20.39 6.62
N TRP A 448 -15.54 19.21 6.15
CA TRP A 448 -14.70 18.29 5.39
C TRP A 448 -14.14 18.96 4.12
N GLN A 449 -15.01 19.58 3.33
CA GLN A 449 -14.63 20.29 2.11
C GLN A 449 -13.78 21.53 2.42
N SER A 450 -14.13 22.30 3.45
CA SER A 450 -13.36 23.49 3.85
C SER A 450 -11.93 23.12 4.24
N VAL A 451 -11.75 22.06 5.04
CA VAL A 451 -10.42 21.56 5.40
C VAL A 451 -9.64 21.11 4.17
N ALA A 452 -10.26 20.30 3.30
CA ALA A 452 -9.61 19.82 2.07
C ALA A 452 -9.15 20.97 1.16
N HIS A 453 -10.03 21.95 0.89
CA HIS A 453 -9.70 23.09 0.03
C HIS A 453 -8.61 23.97 0.66
N ASN A 454 -8.75 24.32 1.93
CA ASN A 454 -7.78 25.17 2.62
C ASN A 454 -6.40 24.51 2.69
N ASN A 455 -6.33 23.19 2.93
CA ASN A 455 -5.09 22.44 2.87
C ASN A 455 -4.51 22.45 1.45
N THR A 456 -5.31 22.17 0.41
CA THR A 456 -4.87 22.20 -0.99
C THR A 456 -4.28 23.57 -1.36
N GLU A 457 -4.98 24.67 -1.06
CA GLU A 457 -4.48 26.03 -1.31
C GLU A 457 -3.18 26.33 -0.57
N THR A 458 -3.09 25.91 0.70
CA THR A 458 -1.90 26.13 1.52
C THR A 458 -0.70 25.37 0.94
N TYR A 459 -0.86 24.08 0.63
CA TYR A 459 0.18 23.26 0.02
C TYR A 459 0.63 23.82 -1.33
N ARG A 460 -0.31 24.22 -2.19
CA ARG A 460 -0.04 24.90 -3.46
C ARG A 460 0.79 26.15 -3.26
N SER A 461 0.37 27.04 -2.36
CA SER A 461 1.00 28.35 -2.18
C SER A 461 2.41 28.28 -1.57
N VAL A 462 2.68 27.29 -0.72
CA VAL A 462 3.96 27.12 -0.01
C VAL A 462 4.93 26.27 -0.81
N PHE A 463 4.49 25.13 -1.34
CA PHE A 463 5.36 24.11 -1.92
C PHE A 463 5.25 23.99 -3.44
N ARG A 464 4.20 24.56 -4.07
CA ARG A 464 3.89 24.37 -5.49
C ARG A 464 3.98 22.89 -5.91
N CYS A 465 3.43 22.02 -5.05
CA CYS A 465 3.44 20.58 -5.27
C CYS A 465 2.43 20.18 -6.34
N VAL A 466 2.78 19.15 -7.10
CA VAL A 466 1.90 18.48 -8.06
C VAL A 466 1.38 17.17 -7.47
N PRO A 467 0.26 16.63 -7.97
CA PRO A 467 -0.63 17.14 -9.02
C PRO A 467 -1.50 18.30 -8.54
N ASP A 468 -1.94 19.17 -9.46
CA ASP A 468 -2.74 20.37 -9.16
C ASP A 468 -3.64 20.77 -10.33
N ASP A 469 -4.88 21.21 -10.06
CA ASP A 469 -5.84 21.59 -11.10
C ASP A 469 -5.46 22.86 -11.89
N ASN A 470 -4.55 23.69 -11.36
CA ASN A 470 -4.01 24.85 -12.08
C ASN A 470 -2.93 24.49 -13.11
N VAL A 471 -2.58 23.21 -13.23
CA VAL A 471 -1.55 22.70 -14.15
C VAL A 471 -2.20 21.72 -15.13
N ILE A 472 -2.72 22.24 -16.25
CA ILE A 472 -3.48 21.45 -17.24
C ILE A 472 -2.63 20.93 -18.40
N ASN A 473 -1.38 21.38 -18.55
CA ASN A 473 -0.43 20.95 -19.59
C ASN A 473 1.04 21.00 -19.13
N TRP A 474 1.96 20.46 -19.94
CA TRP A 474 3.39 20.38 -19.59
C TRP A 474 4.11 21.73 -19.56
N ASP A 475 3.62 22.73 -20.28
CA ASP A 475 4.22 24.06 -20.25
C ASP A 475 3.94 24.74 -18.90
N GLN A 476 2.69 24.67 -18.44
CA GLN A 476 2.32 25.09 -17.08
C GLN A 476 3.04 24.28 -16.00
N TYR A 477 3.27 22.98 -16.22
CA TYR A 477 4.01 22.14 -15.28
C TYR A 477 5.42 22.67 -15.06
N LYS A 478 6.14 23.03 -16.14
CA LYS A 478 7.51 23.55 -16.07
C LYS A 478 7.59 24.94 -15.41
N GLU A 479 6.54 25.75 -15.55
CA GLU A 479 6.47 27.07 -14.92
C GLU A 479 6.10 26.98 -13.43
N PHE A 480 5.21 26.06 -13.09
CA PHE A 480 4.67 25.89 -11.75
C PHE A 480 5.64 25.18 -10.80
N VAL A 481 6.19 24.04 -11.23
CA VAL A 481 7.06 23.20 -10.40
C VAL A 481 8.44 23.87 -10.26
N PRO A 482 8.96 24.07 -9.03
CA PRO A 482 10.29 24.63 -8.83
C PRO A 482 11.38 23.81 -9.51
N ASP A 483 12.38 24.48 -10.09
CA ASP A 483 13.54 23.83 -10.70
C ASP A 483 14.24 22.93 -9.66
N PRO A 484 14.26 21.59 -9.86
CA PRO A 484 14.83 20.64 -8.91
C PRO A 484 16.32 20.88 -8.63
N ALA A 485 17.04 21.55 -9.56
CA ALA A 485 18.44 21.92 -9.37
C ALA A 485 18.62 23.06 -8.35
N LYS A 486 17.58 23.87 -8.12
CA LYS A 486 17.60 25.02 -7.20
C LYS A 486 16.87 24.72 -5.90
N VAL A 487 15.70 24.10 -5.98
CA VAL A 487 14.84 23.76 -4.84
C VAL A 487 14.60 22.26 -4.91
N PRO A 488 15.07 21.46 -3.94
CA PRO A 488 14.79 20.03 -3.95
C PRO A 488 13.27 19.80 -3.92
N THR A 489 12.80 18.78 -4.62
CA THR A 489 11.37 18.43 -4.70
C THR A 489 10.71 18.43 -3.32
N GLY A 490 9.47 18.89 -3.24
CA GLY A 490 8.67 18.96 -2.02
C GLY A 490 9.11 20.03 -1.00
N HIS A 491 10.21 20.76 -1.22
CA HIS A 491 10.59 21.87 -0.34
C HIS A 491 9.83 23.15 -0.67
N VAL A 492 9.90 24.13 0.24
CA VAL A 492 9.29 25.45 0.04
C VAL A 492 9.73 26.04 -1.30
N ALA A 493 8.75 26.36 -2.14
CA ALA A 493 8.97 26.75 -3.53
C ALA A 493 9.65 28.11 -3.66
N ASN A 494 9.27 29.06 -2.81
CA ASN A 494 9.88 30.39 -2.78
C ASN A 494 11.01 30.44 -1.75
N SER A 495 12.26 30.42 -2.22
CA SER A 495 13.45 30.52 -1.35
C SER A 495 13.62 31.87 -0.66
N GLU A 496 12.92 32.92 -1.11
CA GLU A 496 12.97 34.27 -0.55
C GLU A 496 11.91 34.50 0.55
N ALA A 497 10.95 33.60 0.70
CA ALA A 497 9.91 33.71 1.73
C ALA A 497 10.53 33.63 3.13
N THR A 498 10.07 34.51 4.04
CA THR A 498 10.56 34.51 5.42
C THR A 498 10.05 33.27 6.18
N LYS A 499 10.78 32.85 7.22
CA LYS A 499 10.39 31.69 8.03
C LYS A 499 9.01 31.92 8.67
N GLU A 500 8.78 33.15 9.13
CA GLU A 500 7.55 33.58 9.78
C GLU A 500 6.37 33.52 8.81
N GLU A 501 6.53 33.96 7.55
CA GLU A 501 5.50 33.85 6.52
C GLU A 501 5.13 32.38 6.22
N ILE A 502 6.13 31.51 6.14
CA ILE A 502 5.92 30.08 5.88
C ILE A 502 5.18 29.44 7.06
N GLU A 503 5.65 29.68 8.30
CA GLU A 503 5.01 29.13 9.50
C GLU A 503 3.59 29.66 9.68
N GLU A 504 3.32 30.92 9.34
CA GLU A 504 1.96 31.48 9.39
C GLU A 504 1.02 30.83 8.38
N LYS A 505 1.48 30.60 7.15
CA LYS A 505 0.68 29.86 6.16
C LYS A 505 0.42 28.42 6.61
N LEU A 506 1.44 27.74 7.11
CA LEU A 506 1.33 26.33 7.52
C LEU A 506 0.40 26.12 8.73
N LYS A 507 0.20 27.12 9.60
CA LYS A 507 -0.80 27.06 10.69
C LYS A 507 -2.24 26.86 10.18
N ASN A 508 -2.52 27.19 8.92
CA ASN A 508 -3.84 26.96 8.34
C ASN A 508 -4.10 25.48 8.09
N ILE A 509 -3.07 24.64 7.97
CA ILE A 509 -3.25 23.21 7.67
C ILE A 509 -3.87 22.50 8.88
N ARG A 510 -4.89 21.68 8.62
CA ARG A 510 -5.49 20.79 9.60
C ARG A 510 -5.61 19.38 9.05
N GLY A 511 -5.10 18.40 9.79
CA GLY A 511 -5.06 17.02 9.33
C GLY A 511 -4.26 16.87 8.04
N HIS A 512 -4.70 15.95 7.19
CA HIS A 512 -3.97 15.54 5.99
C HIS A 512 -4.79 15.63 4.71
N LEU A 513 -6.10 15.86 4.83
CA LEU A 513 -7.04 15.82 3.72
C LEU A 513 -6.74 16.93 2.70
N VAL A 514 -6.67 16.58 1.41
CA VAL A 514 -6.57 17.50 0.27
C VAL A 514 -7.54 17.09 -0.83
N VAL A 515 -8.00 18.03 -1.64
CA VAL A 515 -8.83 17.74 -2.82
C VAL A 515 -8.00 16.97 -3.87
N PHE A 516 -8.55 15.89 -4.43
CA PHE A 516 -7.91 15.19 -5.54
C PHE A 516 -8.11 16.00 -6.84
N PRO A 517 -7.03 16.38 -7.55
CA PRO A 517 -7.14 17.20 -8.75
C PRO A 517 -7.69 16.38 -9.92
N THR A 518 -8.76 16.85 -10.55
CA THR A 518 -9.39 16.17 -11.71
C THR A 518 -8.94 16.74 -13.06
N GLN A 519 -8.38 17.95 -13.06
CA GLN A 519 -7.96 18.72 -14.23
C GLN A 519 -6.46 18.66 -14.50
N PHE A 520 -5.65 18.11 -13.58
CA PHE A 520 -4.21 18.01 -13.75
C PHE A 520 -3.82 17.30 -15.06
N LEU A 521 -3.05 17.98 -15.92
CA LEU A 521 -2.65 17.50 -17.24
C LEU A 521 -3.83 17.05 -18.11
N SER A 522 -4.98 17.73 -18.05
CA SER A 522 -6.18 17.41 -18.82
C SER A 522 -6.03 17.64 -20.33
N GLN A 523 -5.14 18.54 -20.74
CA GLN A 523 -4.86 18.82 -22.16
C GLN A 523 -3.78 17.90 -22.75
N GLU A 524 -3.21 16.99 -21.95
CA GLU A 524 -2.11 16.13 -22.36
C GLU A 524 -2.58 14.71 -22.65
N ASN A 525 -2.01 14.11 -23.69
CA ASN A 525 -2.19 12.70 -23.95
C ASN A 525 -1.21 11.87 -23.10
N LEU A 526 -1.63 11.56 -21.87
CA LEU A 526 -0.85 10.73 -20.94
C LEU A 526 -0.58 9.31 -21.44
N PHE A 527 -1.33 8.84 -22.45
CA PHE A 527 -1.16 7.54 -23.09
C PHE A 527 -0.04 7.55 -24.15
N GLY A 528 0.24 8.70 -24.78
CA GLY A 528 1.03 8.80 -26.02
C GLY A 528 2.52 8.48 -25.91
N SER A 529 3.11 8.58 -24.72
CA SER A 529 4.58 8.45 -24.56
C SER A 529 5.15 7.03 -24.71
N ILE A 530 4.33 5.98 -24.68
CA ILE A 530 4.75 4.57 -24.71
C ILE A 530 4.48 3.91 -26.07
N ILE A 531 3.54 4.43 -26.86
CA ILE A 531 3.07 3.81 -28.12
C ILE A 531 4.20 3.72 -29.16
N SER A 532 5.22 4.57 -29.06
CA SER A 532 6.32 4.53 -30.02
C SER A 532 7.28 3.34 -29.86
N ASN A 533 7.31 2.65 -28.69
CA ASN A 533 8.34 1.65 -28.41
C ASN A 533 7.91 0.37 -27.64
N ALA A 534 6.66 0.20 -27.21
CA ALA A 534 6.30 -0.93 -26.32
C ALA A 534 5.35 -1.98 -26.94
N VAL A 535 5.76 -3.25 -26.83
CA VAL A 535 4.97 -4.48 -27.11
C VAL A 535 4.18 -4.92 -25.85
N THR A 536 3.98 -4.02 -24.88
CA THR A 536 3.45 -4.38 -23.55
C THR A 536 1.92 -4.38 -23.55
N PRO A 537 1.25 -5.50 -23.18
CA PRO A 537 -0.21 -5.56 -23.11
C PRO A 537 -0.80 -4.53 -22.14
N PHE A 538 -1.92 -3.90 -22.53
CA PHE A 538 -2.55 -2.84 -21.74
C PHE A 538 -3.13 -3.35 -20.41
N GLU A 539 -3.48 -4.64 -20.35
CA GLU A 539 -4.01 -5.33 -19.17
C GLU A 539 -3.05 -5.34 -17.98
N ILE A 540 -1.77 -4.99 -18.20
CA ILE A 540 -0.78 -4.85 -17.14
C ILE A 540 -1.05 -3.61 -16.27
N PHE A 541 -1.79 -2.63 -16.79
CA PHE A 541 -2.02 -1.33 -16.17
C PHE A 541 -3.50 -1.06 -15.86
N THR A 542 -4.38 -2.05 -16.07
CA THR A 542 -5.82 -1.94 -15.84
C THR A 542 -6.36 -2.78 -14.69
#